data_AF-A0A401LVS4-F1
#
_entry.id   AF-A0A401LVS4-F1
#
_cell.length_a   1.000
_cell.length_b   1.000
_cell.length_c   1.000
_cell.angle_alpha   90.00
_cell.angle_beta   90.00
_cell.angle_gamma   90.00
#
_symmetry.space_group_name_H-M   'P 1'
#
loop_
_entity.id
_entity.type
_entity.pdbx_description
1 polymer ?
#
loop_
_entity_poly.entity_id
_entity_poly.type
_entity_poly.pdbx_seq_one_letter_code
_entity_poly.pdbx_strand_id
1 'polypeptide(L)' 'MDMKLKFAKRMSYIKASEIREILKVTEQEDVISFADGLPALELFPIEEINEINQIVLKEAGTKALQYRLRKGMLL' A
#
# COMPACT_ATOMS: atom_id res chain seq x y z
N MET A 1 26.22 23.83 -20.21
CA MET A 1 26.67 23.32 -18.89
C MET A 1 25.85 22.09 -18.57
N ASP A 2 26.39 20.90 -18.79
CA ASP A 2 25.74 19.65 -18.38
C ASP A 2 25.87 19.49 -16.86
N MET A 3 24.77 19.70 -16.14
CA MET A 3 24.73 19.46 -14.70
C MET A 3 24.65 17.95 -14.46
N LYS A 4 25.80 17.31 -14.24
CA LYS A 4 25.86 15.92 -13.79
C LYS A 4 25.18 15.82 -12.41
N LEU A 5 23.96 15.29 -12.39
CA LEU A 5 23.24 14.96 -11.18
C LEU A 5 24.09 13.99 -10.33
N LYS A 6 24.49 14.43 -9.14
CA LYS A 6 25.25 13.61 -8.19
C LYS A 6 24.26 12.88 -7.29
N PHE A 7 24.06 11.60 -7.57
CA PHE A 7 23.28 10.72 -6.70
C PHE A 7 24.13 10.19 -5.53
N ALA A 8 23.49 9.91 -4.39
CA ALA A 8 24.11 9.18 -3.31
C ALA A 8 24.45 7.74 -3.77
N LYS A 9 25.56 7.16 -3.28
CA LYS A 9 26.01 5.80 -3.67
C LYS A 9 24.90 4.75 -3.55
N ARG A 10 24.01 4.87 -2.54
CA ARG A 10 22.89 3.95 -2.33
C ARG A 10 21.89 3.88 -3.49
N MET A 11 21.82 4.92 -4.32
CA MET A 11 20.91 4.97 -5.44
C MET A 11 21.23 3.91 -6.50
N SER A 12 22.49 3.43 -6.58
CA SER A 12 22.85 2.32 -7.49
C SER A 12 22.25 0.97 -7.08
N TYR A 13 21.73 0.84 -5.85
CA TYR A 13 21.09 -0.39 -5.38
C TYR A 13 19.58 -0.40 -5.64
N ILE A 14 18.99 0.71 -6.07
CA ILE A 14 17.57 0.76 -6.41
C ILE A 14 17.39 0.07 -7.75
N LYS A 15 16.56 -0.97 -7.78
CA LYS A 15 16.16 -1.68 -8.99
C LYS A 15 14.64 -1.56 -9.18
N ALA A 16 14.21 -1.60 -10.43
CA ALA A 16 12.79 -1.78 -10.73
C ALA A 16 12.32 -3.14 -10.16
N SER A 17 11.06 -3.20 -9.73
CA SER A 17 10.45 -4.44 -9.27
C SER A 17 9.84 -5.18 -10.46
N GLU A 18 10.42 -6.31 -10.85
CA GLU A 18 9.91 -7.15 -11.94
C GLU A 18 8.46 -7.62 -11.66
N ILE A 19 8.14 -7.87 -10.38
CA ILE A 19 6.78 -8.23 -9.93
C ILE A 19 5.78 -7.10 -10.23
N ARG A 20 6.15 -5.84 -10.00
CA ARG A 20 5.25 -4.70 -10.30
C ARG A 20 4.98 -4.55 -11.79
N GLU A 21 5.94 -4.89 -12.65
CA GLU A 21 5.70 -4.86 -14.11
C GLU A 21 4.78 -6.00 -14.55
N ILE A 22 4.90 -7.19 -13.94
CA ILE A 22 3.97 -8.31 -14.17
C ILE A 22 2.55 -7.93 -13.75
N LEU A 23 2.37 -7.37 -12.54
CA LEU A 23 1.05 -6.99 -12.02
C LEU A 23 0.31 -5.96 -12.89
N LYS A 24 1.02 -5.09 -13.63
CA LYS A 24 0.36 -4.16 -14.58
C LYS A 24 -0.33 -4.89 -15.74
N VAL A 25 0.19 -6.05 -16.14
CA VAL A 25 -0.37 -6.85 -17.24
C VAL A 25 -1.56 -7.68 -16.74
N THR A 26 -1.57 -8.06 -15.47
CA THR A 26 -2.64 -8.86 -14.86
C THR A 26 -3.94 -8.08 -14.66
N GLU A 27 -3.88 -6.74 -14.72
CA GLU A 27 -5.05 -5.84 -14.67
C GLU A 27 -5.77 -5.70 -16.02
N GLN A 28 -5.31 -6.35 -17.09
CA GLN A 28 -5.95 -6.32 -18.41
C GLN A 28 -7.14 -7.29 -18.46
N GLU A 29 -8.30 -6.83 -18.93
CA GLU A 29 -9.55 -7.63 -18.95
C GLU A 29 -9.44 -8.94 -19.74
N ASP A 30 -8.56 -9.00 -20.76
CA ASP A 30 -8.35 -10.18 -21.61
C ASP A 30 -7.29 -11.17 -21.05
N VAL A 31 -6.79 -10.95 -19.83
CA VAL A 31 -5.71 -11.74 -19.21
C VAL A 31 -6.22 -12.51 -17.99
N ILE A 32 -6.07 -13.83 -18.01
CA ILE A 32 -6.23 -14.68 -16.82
C ILE A 32 -4.88 -14.78 -16.12
N SER A 33 -4.74 -14.15 -14.96
CA SER A 33 -3.50 -14.16 -14.19
C SER A 33 -3.48 -15.21 -13.08
N PHE A 34 -2.46 -16.06 -13.09
CA PHE A 34 -2.07 -16.91 -11.95
C PHE A 34 -0.85 -16.35 -11.19
N ALA A 35 -0.29 -15.24 -11.67
CA ALA A 35 0.85 -14.56 -11.04
C ALA A 35 0.39 -13.52 -10.02
N ASP A 36 -0.91 -13.25 -9.95
CA ASP A 36 -1.45 -12.23 -9.07
C ASP A 36 -1.41 -12.72 -7.61
N GLY A 37 -0.65 -12.01 -6.80
CA GLY A 37 -0.57 -12.23 -5.35
C GLY A 37 -1.56 -11.37 -4.57
N LEU A 38 -2.48 -10.70 -5.25
CA LEU A 38 -3.51 -9.88 -4.63
C LEU A 38 -4.63 -10.74 -4.03
N PRO A 39 -5.14 -10.38 -2.84
CA PRO A 39 -6.35 -11.00 -2.30
C PRO A 39 -7.53 -10.78 -3.23
N ALA A 40 -8.44 -11.76 -3.30
CA ALA A 40 -9.68 -11.61 -4.05
C ALA A 40 -10.53 -10.45 -3.47
N LEU A 41 -11.07 -9.60 -4.35
CA LEU A 41 -11.73 -8.35 -3.96
C LEU A 41 -12.98 -8.60 -3.11
N GLU A 42 -13.73 -9.65 -3.43
CA GLU A 42 -14.95 -10.07 -2.74
C GLU A 42 -14.69 -10.62 -1.32
N LEU A 43 -13.43 -10.88 -0.96
CA LEU A 43 -13.06 -11.31 0.39
C LEU A 43 -12.81 -10.13 1.33
N PHE A 44 -12.81 -8.89 0.83
CA PHE A 44 -12.68 -7.73 1.70
C PHE A 44 -14.00 -7.47 2.46
N PRO A 45 -13.97 -7.44 3.81
CA PRO A 45 -15.16 -7.23 4.63
C PRO A 45 -15.49 -5.72 4.72
N ILE A 46 -16.06 -5.17 3.64
CA ILE A 46 -16.25 -3.72 3.49
C ILE A 46 -17.23 -3.17 4.53
N GLU A 47 -18.32 -3.90 4.79
CA GLU A 47 -19.35 -3.55 5.75
C GLU A 47 -18.80 -3.50 7.18
N GLU A 48 -18.05 -4.52 7.60
CA GLU A 48 -17.46 -4.60 8.93
C GLU A 48 -16.37 -3.54 9.12
N ILE A 49 -15.53 -3.30 8.10
CA ILE A 49 -14.53 -2.22 8.14
C ILE A 49 -15.21 -0.86 8.32
N ASN A 50 -16.33 -0.62 7.64
CA ASN A 50 -17.10 0.61 7.79
C ASN A 50 -17.67 0.77 9.21
N GLU A 51 -18.25 -0.28 9.77
CA GLU A 51 -18.78 -0.26 11.13
C GLU A 51 -17.69 0.05 12.16
N ILE A 52 -16.57 -0.67 12.10
CA ILE A 52 -15.45 -0.46 13.03
C ILE A 52 -14.85 0.94 12.88
N ASN A 53 -14.74 1.47 11.67
CA ASN A 53 -14.28 2.84 11.46
C ASN A 53 -15.16 3.87 12.19
N GLN A 54 -16.48 3.71 12.13
CA GLN A 54 -17.41 4.59 12.85
C GLN A 54 -17.20 4.51 14.37
N ILE A 55 -17.05 3.30 14.90
CA ILE A 55 -16.79 3.07 16.34
C ILE A 55 -15.48 3.74 16.75
N VAL A 56 -14.37 3.50 16.03
CA VAL A 56 -13.06 4.07 16.34
C VAL A 56 -13.09 5.60 16.30
N LEU A 57 -13.75 6.19 15.31
CA LEU A 57 -13.86 7.65 15.20
C LEU A 57 -14.70 8.25 16.32
N LYS A 58 -15.77 7.57 16.75
CA LYS A 58 -16.62 8.02 17.86
C LYS A 58 -15.92 7.93 19.21
N GLU A 59 -15.21 6.83 19.48
CA GLU A 59 -14.64 6.55 20.79
C GLU A 59 -13.22 7.11 20.97
N ALA A 60 -12.43 7.13 19.91
CA ALA A 60 -11.01 7.46 19.96
C ALA A 60 -10.53 8.36 18.81
N GLY A 61 -11.43 9.06 18.12
CA GLY A 61 -11.14 9.81 16.89
C GLY A 61 -9.90 10.71 16.94
N THR A 62 -9.76 11.55 17.96
CA THR A 62 -8.59 12.44 18.12
C THR A 62 -7.29 11.64 18.26
N LYS A 63 -7.31 10.51 18.99
CA LYS A 63 -6.14 9.63 19.17
C LYS A 63 -5.83 8.83 17.91
N ALA A 64 -6.86 8.42 17.17
CA ALA A 64 -6.74 7.69 15.91
C ALA A 64 -6.14 8.55 14.79
N LEU A 65 -6.47 9.85 14.77
CA LEU A 65 -6.04 10.79 13.73
C LEU A 65 -4.74 11.56 14.06
N GLN A 66 -4.30 11.55 15.32
CA GLN A 66 -3.08 12.25 15.72
C GLN A 66 -1.81 11.46 15.34
N TYR A 67 -0.69 12.16 15.14
CA TYR A 67 0.64 11.57 14.98
C TYR A 67 1.00 10.60 16.11
N ARG A 68 1.77 9.56 15.76
CA ARG A 68 2.09 8.48 16.69
C ARG A 68 3.52 8.04 16.63
N LEU A 69 3.91 7.35 17.70
CA LEU A 69 5.18 6.66 17.82
C LEU A 69 5.27 5.54 16.78
N ARG A 70 6.51 5.29 16.33
CA ARG A 70 6.85 4.32 15.28
C ARG A 70 6.31 2.90 15.50
N LYS A 71 6.01 2.54 16.75
CA LYS A 71 5.51 1.21 17.15
C LYS A 71 4.02 0.98 16.81
N GLY A 72 3.29 2.02 16.42
CA GLY A 72 1.90 1.91 15.95
C GLY A 72 0.83 1.93 17.05
N MET A 73 -0.38 1.45 16.72
CA MET A 73 -1.52 1.40 17.64
C MET A 73 -1.47 0.24 18.61
N LEU A 74 -1.16 0.53 19.87
CA LEU A 74 -1.72 -0.27 20.97
C LEU A 74 -3.16 0.24 21.18
N LEU A 75 -4.12 -0.55 20.69
CA LEU A 75 -5.51 -0.47 21.16
C LEU A 75 -5.54 -0.89 22.63
#